data_AF-A0A962H7C3-F1
#
_entry.id   AF-A0A962H7C3-F1
#
_cell.length_a   1.000
_cell.length_b   1.000
_cell.length_c   1.000
_cell.angle_alpha   90.00
_cell.angle_beta   90.00
_cell.angle_gamma   90.00
#
_symmetry.space_group_name_H-M   'P 1'
#
loop_
_entity.id
_entity.type
_entity.pdbx_description
1 polymer ?
#
loop_
_entity_poly.entity_id
_entity_poly.type
_entity_poly.pdbx_seq_one_letter_code
_entity_poly.pdbx_strand_id
1 'polypeptide(L)'
;MSTSRSSRTAFHWRIGAWLGVQLGCTAWMLMMGLLLLKMDPLAAWTSLAVFVLLNAWGAFLWQRRAVVSAYAGLQWLLAAVTVGFAVVVLTGNRAGAIQPRLPDYAVVSYLPHWAMLTPPALMLMFYLRERAFRRRPPREDRPS
;
A
#
# COMPACT_ATOMS: atom_id res chain seq x y z
N MET A 1 -28.07 -18.60 -22.66
CA MET A 1 -26.71 -18.47 -23.24
C MET A 1 -26.18 -17.09 -22.86
N SER A 2 -25.40 -16.98 -21.77
CA SER A 2 -24.92 -15.69 -21.25
C SER A 2 -23.58 -15.35 -21.90
N THR A 3 -23.55 -14.34 -22.77
CA THR A 3 -22.32 -13.78 -23.31
C THR A 3 -21.52 -13.16 -22.17
N SER A 4 -20.50 -13.87 -21.70
CA SER A 4 -19.57 -13.34 -20.69
C SER A 4 -18.84 -12.15 -21.35
N ARG A 5 -19.26 -10.92 -21.03
CA ARG A 5 -18.47 -9.73 -21.31
C ARG A 5 -17.18 -9.88 -20.49
N SER A 6 -16.13 -10.38 -21.12
CA SER A 6 -14.78 -10.34 -20.55
C SER A 6 -14.50 -8.88 -20.21
N SER A 7 -14.53 -8.54 -18.92
CA SER A 7 -14.25 -7.19 -18.46
C SER A 7 -12.77 -6.94 -18.75
N ARG A 8 -12.49 -6.20 -19.83
CA ARG A 8 -11.12 -5.78 -20.16
C ARG A 8 -10.60 -4.91 -19.02
N THR A 9 -9.63 -5.43 -18.28
CA THR A 9 -8.93 -4.71 -17.22
C THR A 9 -7.44 -4.70 -17.51
N ALA A 10 -6.73 -3.62 -17.14
CA ALA A 10 -5.29 -3.58 -17.31
C ALA A 10 -4.56 -4.44 -16.25
N PHE A 11 -5.25 -4.75 -15.15
CA PHE A 11 -4.67 -5.35 -13.95
C PHE A 11 -5.16 -6.79 -13.76
N HIS A 12 -4.20 -7.71 -13.68
CA HIS A 12 -4.46 -9.14 -13.50
C HIS A 12 -3.83 -9.61 -12.20
N TRP A 13 -4.52 -10.52 -11.51
CA TRP A 13 -3.98 -11.18 -10.33
C TRP A 13 -2.78 -12.04 -10.73
N ARG A 14 -1.59 -11.68 -10.23
CA ARG A 14 -0.36 -12.48 -10.34
C ARG A 14 0.27 -12.57 -8.97
N ILE A 15 0.53 -13.79 -8.48
CA ILE A 15 1.00 -14.02 -7.10
C ILE A 15 2.30 -13.27 -6.79
N GLY A 16 3.29 -13.35 -7.69
CA GLY A 16 4.57 -12.65 -7.52
C GLY A 16 4.42 -11.13 -7.50
N ALA A 17 3.54 -10.58 -8.34
CA ALA A 17 3.27 -9.14 -8.35
C ALA A 17 2.55 -8.69 -7.07
N TRP A 18 1.60 -9.49 -6.57
CA TRP A 18 0.87 -9.19 -5.35
C TRP A 18 1.76 -9.22 -4.10
N LEU A 19 2.53 -10.30 -3.94
CA LEU A 19 3.50 -10.41 -2.86
C LEU A 19 4.56 -9.31 -2.93
N GLY A 20 5.04 -9.00 -4.14
CA GLY A 20 6.00 -7.91 -4.35
C GLY A 20 5.45 -6.55 -3.90
N VAL A 21 4.18 -6.24 -4.22
CA VAL A 21 3.53 -5.01 -3.74
C VAL A 21 3.34 -5.03 -2.23
N GLN A 22 2.89 -6.13 -1.63
CA GLN A 22 2.74 -6.24 -0.17
C GLN A 22 4.07 -6.02 0.56
N LEU A 23 5.13 -6.71 0.14
CA LEU A 23 6.46 -6.56 0.71
C LEU A 23 6.99 -5.15 0.47
N GLY A 24 6.89 -4.62 -0.75
CA GLY A 24 7.35 -3.27 -1.07
C GLY A 24 6.65 -2.18 -0.25
N CYS A 25 5.36 -2.35 0.04
CA CYS A 25 4.59 -1.37 0.81
C CYS A 25 4.70 -1.53 2.34
N THR A 26 5.08 -2.71 2.85
CA THR A 26 5.03 -3.00 4.31
C THR A 26 6.40 -3.33 4.93
N ALA A 27 7.40 -3.77 4.16
CA ALA A 27 8.69 -4.21 4.71
C ALA A 27 9.41 -3.11 5.50
N TRP A 28 9.29 -1.86 5.06
CA TRP A 28 9.87 -0.73 5.78
C TRP A 28 9.23 -0.52 7.17
N MET A 29 7.94 -0.87 7.37
CA MET A 29 7.28 -0.79 8.69
C MET A 29 7.84 -1.84 9.65
N LEU A 30 8.15 -3.03 9.15
CA LEU A 30 8.84 -4.06 9.93
C LEU A 30 10.22 -3.56 10.34
N MET A 31 11.00 -3.04 9.39
CA MET A 31 12.33 -2.50 9.65
C MET A 31 12.28 -1.35 10.67
N MET A 32 11.38 -0.38 10.50
CA MET A 32 11.19 0.72 11.44
C MET A 32 10.76 0.23 12.82
N GLY A 33 9.83 -0.73 12.89
CA GLY A 33 9.38 -1.31 14.15
C GLY A 33 10.55 -1.93 14.92
N LEU A 34 11.38 -2.73 14.26
CA LEU A 34 12.54 -3.37 14.87
C LEU A 34 13.60 -2.35 15.32
N LEU A 35 13.86 -1.31 14.52
CA LEU A 35 14.82 -0.25 14.87
C LEU A 35 14.34 0.55 16.10
N LEU A 36 13.03 0.83 16.19
CA LEU A 36 12.47 1.66 17.25
C LEU A 36 12.29 0.93 18.59
N LEU A 37 12.39 -0.41 18.64
CA LEU A 37 12.10 -1.21 19.86
C LEU A 37 12.81 -0.70 21.13
N LYS A 38 14.05 -0.20 21.00
CA LYS A 38 14.82 0.32 22.15
C LYS A 38 14.63 1.82 22.39
N MET A 39 14.19 2.56 21.38
CA MET A 39 14.10 4.03 21.44
C MET A 39 12.70 4.50 21.84
N ASP A 40 11.68 3.91 21.21
CA ASP A 40 10.28 4.22 21.42
C ASP A 40 9.46 2.93 21.26
N PRO A 41 9.24 2.19 22.37
CA PRO A 41 8.47 0.95 22.33
C PRO A 41 7.06 1.14 21.79
N LEU A 42 6.42 2.30 22.01
CA LEU A 42 5.06 2.54 21.56
C LEU A 42 5.01 2.68 20.03
N ALA A 43 5.90 3.50 19.46
CA ALA A 43 6.01 3.63 18.00
C ALA A 43 6.45 2.31 17.36
N ALA A 44 7.37 1.56 17.99
CA ALA A 44 7.80 0.25 17.55
C ALA A 44 6.64 -0.74 17.46
N TRP A 45 5.89 -0.92 18.55
CA TRP A 45 4.75 -1.84 18.59
C TRP A 45 3.62 -1.40 17.65
N THR A 46 3.40 -0.09 17.50
CA THR A 46 2.44 0.43 16.53
C THR A 46 2.85 0.08 15.10
N SER A 47 4.13 0.28 14.74
CA SER A 47 4.65 -0.06 13.41
C SER A 47 4.55 -1.56 13.13
N LEU A 48 4.90 -2.41 14.10
CA LEU A 48 4.78 -3.86 13.98
C LEU A 48 3.32 -4.33 13.88
N ALA A 49 2.42 -3.74 14.67
CA ALA A 49 0.99 -4.05 14.61
C ALA A 49 0.40 -3.68 13.24
N VAL A 50 0.71 -2.49 12.73
CA VAL A 50 0.27 -2.05 11.41
C VAL A 50 0.84 -2.96 10.31
N PHE A 51 2.12 -3.35 10.40
CA PHE A 51 2.72 -4.33 9.48
C PHE A 51 1.93 -5.64 9.43
N VAL A 52 1.62 -6.22 10.60
CA VAL A 52 0.85 -7.47 10.69
C VAL A 52 -0.55 -7.30 10.12
N LEU A 53 -1.25 -6.22 10.48
CA LEU A 53 -2.60 -5.93 10.01
C LEU A 53 -2.66 -5.74 8.49
N LEU A 54 -1.70 -5.04 7.89
CA LEU A 54 -1.65 -4.84 6.45
C LEU A 54 -1.33 -6.12 5.68
N ASN A 55 -0.47 -6.98 6.22
CA ASN A 55 -0.20 -8.28 5.62
C ASN A 55 -1.41 -9.22 5.72
N ALA A 56 -2.08 -9.23 6.87
CA ALA A 56 -3.34 -9.96 7.04
C ALA A 56 -4.43 -9.44 6.09
N TRP A 57 -4.59 -8.12 5.97
CA TRP A 57 -5.51 -7.49 5.04
C TRP A 57 -5.21 -7.85 3.58
N GLY A 58 -3.94 -7.78 3.20
CA GLY A 58 -3.52 -8.16 1.86
C GLY A 58 -3.72 -9.65 1.58
N ALA A 59 -3.51 -10.54 2.55
CA ALA A 59 -3.80 -11.97 2.43
C ALA A 59 -5.32 -12.23 2.30
N PHE A 60 -6.13 -11.51 3.07
CA PHE A 60 -7.58 -11.54 2.96
C PHE A 60 -8.06 -11.11 1.56
N LEU A 61 -7.54 -10.00 1.02
CA LEU A 61 -7.85 -9.55 -0.34
C LEU A 61 -7.44 -10.59 -1.41
N TRP A 62 -6.30 -11.26 -1.21
CA TRP A 62 -5.86 -12.35 -2.08
C TRP A 62 -6.79 -13.56 -2.08
N GLN A 63 -7.34 -13.93 -0.91
CA GLN A 63 -8.35 -14.98 -0.80
C GLN A 63 -9.66 -14.58 -1.50
N ARG A 64 -9.99 -13.28 -1.50
CA ARG A 64 -11.16 -12.70 -2.18
C ARG A 64 -10.95 -12.41 -3.68
N ARG A 65 -9.83 -12.84 -4.28
CA ARG A 65 -9.49 -12.56 -5.70
C ARG A 65 -10.53 -13.04 -6.73
N ALA A 66 -11.38 -14.01 -6.37
CA ALA A 66 -12.45 -14.49 -7.24
C ALA A 66 -13.62 -13.50 -7.36
N VAL A 67 -13.79 -12.62 -6.36
CA VAL A 67 -14.91 -11.66 -6.28
C VAL A 67 -14.42 -10.24 -6.51
N VAL A 68 -13.17 -9.93 -6.14
CA VAL A 68 -12.59 -8.59 -6.22
C VAL A 68 -11.63 -8.51 -7.41
N SER A 69 -11.83 -7.52 -8.27
CA SER A 69 -10.89 -7.25 -9.37
C SER A 69 -9.50 -6.88 -8.83
N ALA A 70 -8.43 -7.23 -9.55
CA ALA A 70 -7.06 -6.93 -9.14
C ALA A 70 -6.83 -5.42 -8.94
N TYR A 71 -7.43 -4.59 -9.79
CA TYR A 71 -7.41 -3.14 -9.64
C TYR A 71 -8.04 -2.68 -8.31
N ALA A 72 -9.25 -3.15 -8.00
CA ALA A 72 -9.92 -2.78 -6.75
C ALA A 72 -9.12 -3.28 -5.53
N GLY A 73 -8.61 -4.51 -5.57
CA GLY A 73 -7.76 -5.05 -4.50
C GLY A 73 -6.51 -4.19 -4.24
N LEU A 74 -5.85 -3.74 -5.32
CA LEU A 74 -4.69 -2.85 -5.22
C LEU A 74 -5.04 -1.49 -4.59
N GLN A 75 -6.18 -0.89 -4.98
CA GLN A 75 -6.66 0.37 -4.41
C GLN A 75 -6.98 0.22 -2.91
N TRP A 76 -7.65 -0.86 -2.51
CA TRP A 76 -7.93 -1.15 -1.09
C TRP A 76 -6.67 -1.37 -0.27
N LEU A 77 -5.66 -2.05 -0.82
CA LEU A 77 -4.38 -2.23 -0.16
C LEU A 77 -3.66 -0.89 0.03
N LEU A 78 -3.55 -0.07 -1.01
CA LEU A 78 -2.88 1.24 -0.94
C LEU A 78 -3.61 2.21 0.00
N ALA A 79 -4.95 2.20 0.02
CA ALA A 79 -5.72 2.97 0.98
C ALA A 79 -5.42 2.55 2.42
N ALA A 80 -5.39 1.23 2.70
CA ALA A 80 -5.04 0.71 4.02
C ALA A 80 -3.59 1.08 4.40
N VAL A 81 -2.63 0.99 3.47
CA VAL A 81 -1.24 1.42 3.68
C VAL A 81 -1.16 2.90 4.02
N THR A 82 -1.94 3.75 3.34
CA THR A 82 -2.00 5.20 3.64
C THR A 82 -2.45 5.45 5.09
N VAL A 83 -3.52 4.77 5.51
CA VAL A 83 -4.03 4.88 6.88
C VAL A 83 -3.01 4.35 7.89
N GLY A 84 -2.42 3.19 7.63
CA GLY A 84 -1.38 2.60 8.49
C GLY A 84 -0.16 3.52 8.65
N PHE A 85 0.30 4.12 7.55
CA PHE A 85 1.37 5.11 7.56
C PHE A 85 1.01 6.31 8.43
N ALA A 86 -0.19 6.87 8.26
CA ALA A 86 -0.67 7.99 9.05
C ALA A 86 -0.71 7.66 10.55
N VAL A 87 -1.18 6.46 10.91
CA VAL A 87 -1.19 5.99 12.31
C VAL A 87 0.21 5.93 12.89
N VAL A 88 1.18 5.33 12.19
CA VAL A 88 2.57 5.23 12.66
C VAL A 88 3.19 6.61 12.86
N VAL A 89 3.00 7.53 11.90
CA VAL A 89 3.51 8.91 11.99
C VAL A 89 2.87 9.67 13.14
N LEU A 90 1.54 9.60 13.29
CA LEU A 90 0.84 10.28 14.38
C LEU A 90 1.26 9.77 15.75
N THR A 91 1.46 8.45 15.90
CA THR A 91 1.96 7.87 17.15
C THR A 91 3.38 8.33 17.46
N GLY A 92 4.28 8.27 16.48
CA GLY A 92 5.67 8.74 16.65
C GLY A 92 5.74 10.23 16.98
N ASN A 93 4.94 11.07 16.32
CA ASN A 93 4.89 12.51 16.59
C ASN A 93 4.31 12.82 17.97
N ARG A 94 3.31 12.07 18.46
CA ARG A 94 2.79 12.25 19.82
C ARG A 94 3.81 11.86 20.88
N ALA A 95 4.64 10.84 20.63
CA ALA A 95 5.73 10.47 21.52
C ALA A 95 6.86 11.51 21.52
N GLY A 96 7.19 12.07 20.35
CA GLY A 96 8.22 13.11 20.18
C GLY A 96 7.80 14.52 20.63
N ALA A 97 6.50 14.83 20.68
CA ALA A 97 5.98 16.11 21.18
C ALA A 97 6.31 16.37 22.67
N ILE A 98 6.72 15.34 23.41
CA ILE A 98 6.99 15.44 24.84
C ILE A 98 8.48 15.65 25.16
N GLN A 99 9.44 15.28 24.29
CA GLN A 99 10.88 15.57 24.53
C GLN A 99 11.72 15.67 23.24
N PRO A 100 12.15 16.88 22.81
CA PRO A 100 13.26 17.02 21.88
C PRO A 100 14.57 16.91 22.66
N ARG A 101 14.99 15.69 23.00
CA ARG A 101 16.28 15.44 23.65
C ARG A 101 17.05 14.39 22.85
N LEU A 102 17.70 14.85 21.77
CA LEU A 102 19.04 14.46 21.29
C LEU A 102 19.17 14.71 19.75
N PRO A 103 20.35 15.14 19.24
CA PRO A 103 20.57 15.43 17.82
C PRO A 103 20.54 14.20 16.89
N ASP A 104 20.64 12.99 17.43
CA ASP A 104 20.85 11.76 16.65
C ASP A 104 19.55 11.04 16.20
N TYR A 105 18.36 11.53 16.58
CA TYR A 105 17.07 10.90 16.26
C TYR A 105 16.44 11.41 14.95
N ALA A 106 17.29 11.69 13.96
CA ALA A 106 16.88 12.21 12.65
C ALA A 106 15.95 11.25 11.86
N VAL A 107 15.88 9.97 12.22
CA VAL A 107 15.16 8.95 11.45
C VAL A 107 13.64 9.13 11.46
N VAL A 108 13.05 9.59 12.58
CA VAL A 108 11.60 9.82 12.68
C VAL A 108 11.24 11.26 12.33
N SER A 109 12.09 12.23 12.71
CA SER A 109 11.87 13.66 12.45
C SER A 109 11.98 14.04 10.97
N TYR A 110 12.69 13.25 10.16
CA TYR A 110 12.81 13.43 8.70
C TYR A 110 12.14 12.31 7.91
N LEU A 111 11.14 11.61 8.47
CA LEU A 111 10.23 10.84 7.62
C LEU A 111 9.57 11.86 6.70
N PRO A 112 9.93 11.89 5.40
CA PRO A 112 9.59 13.04 4.61
C PRO A 112 8.08 13.03 4.47
N HIS A 113 7.41 14.13 4.84
CA HIS A 113 5.96 14.22 4.74
C HIS A 113 5.45 13.91 3.31
N TRP A 114 6.32 14.10 2.30
CA TRP A 114 6.05 13.67 0.92
C TRP A 114 5.86 12.15 0.77
N ALA A 115 6.47 11.32 1.61
CA ALA A 115 6.30 9.86 1.56
C ALA A 115 4.86 9.43 1.86
N MET A 116 4.11 10.22 2.63
CA MET A 116 2.67 10.01 2.85
C MET A 116 1.84 10.18 1.57
N LEU A 117 2.35 10.95 0.60
CA LEU A 117 1.70 11.16 -0.68
C LEU A 117 1.98 10.02 -1.66
N THR A 118 2.96 9.15 -1.39
CA THR A 118 3.34 8.06 -2.30
C THR A 118 2.18 7.10 -2.57
N PRO A 119 1.48 6.52 -1.56
CA PRO A 119 0.38 5.61 -1.86
C PRO A 119 -0.81 6.29 -2.58
N PRO A 120 -1.30 7.48 -2.18
CA PRO A 120 -2.32 8.21 -2.93
C PRO A 120 -1.90 8.55 -4.37
N ALA A 121 -0.64 8.93 -4.60
CA ALA A 121 -0.11 9.19 -5.93
C ALA A 121 -0.12 7.93 -6.80
N LEU A 122 0.29 6.78 -6.23
CA LEU A 122 0.20 5.49 -6.92
C LEU A 122 -1.24 5.09 -7.21
N MET A 123 -2.17 5.30 -6.28
CA MET A 123 -3.61 5.08 -6.49
C MET A 123 -4.12 5.89 -7.68
N LEU A 124 -3.79 7.18 -7.74
CA LEU A 124 -4.16 8.07 -8.85
C LEU A 124 -3.52 7.62 -10.17
N MET A 125 -2.24 7.29 -10.17
CA MET A 125 -1.54 6.78 -11.35
C MET A 125 -2.21 5.49 -11.88
N PHE A 126 -2.53 4.54 -11.01
CA PHE A 126 -3.21 3.30 -11.40
C PHE A 126 -4.64 3.55 -11.89
N TYR A 127 -5.35 4.51 -11.29
CA TYR A 127 -6.67 4.93 -11.77
C TYR A 127 -6.60 5.50 -13.19
N LEU A 128 -5.64 6.39 -13.46
CA LEU A 128 -5.43 6.96 -14.79
C LEU A 128 -5.04 5.88 -15.81
N ARG A 129 -4.19 4.93 -15.42
CA ARG A 129 -3.79 3.79 -16.27
C ARG A 129 -4.97 2.88 -16.62
N GLU A 130 -5.80 2.52 -15.64
CA GLU A 130 -7.01 1.72 -15.87
C GLU A 130 -7.99 2.47 -16.79
N ARG A 131 -8.19 3.76 -16.55
CA ARG A 131 -9.06 4.62 -17.38
C ARG A 131 -8.54 4.71 -18.82
N ALA A 132 -7.24 4.87 -19.02
CA ALA A 132 -6.63 4.92 -20.35
C ALA A 132 -6.77 3.58 -21.09
N PHE A 133 -6.63 2.46 -20.39
CA PHE A 133 -6.79 1.13 -20.99
C PHE A 133 -8.23 0.87 -21.45
N ARG A 134 -9.22 1.26 -20.65
CA ARG A 134 -10.65 1.12 -21.00
C ARG A 134 -11.07 1.95 -22.22
N ARG A 135 -10.35 3.02 -22.53
CA ARG A 135 -10.62 3.89 -23.69
C ARG A 135 -10.08 3.36 -25.01
N ARG A 136 -9.23 2.31 -25.01
CA ARG A 136 -8.69 1.77 -26.27
C ARG A 136 -9.78 1.04 -27.04
N PRO A 137 -10.01 1.38 -28.33
CA PRO A 137 -10.97 0.65 -29.15
C PRO A 137 -10.58 -0.83 -29.22
N PRO A 138 -11.55 -1.75 -29.42
CA PRO A 138 -11.25 -3.10 -29.86
C PRO A 138 -10.25 -3.04 -31.00
N ARG A 139 -9.15 -3.79 -30.88
CA ARG A 139 -8.24 -3.99 -32.00
C ARG A 139 -9.09 -4.70 -33.05
N GLU A 140 -9.53 -3.93 -34.04
CA GLU A 140 -10.24 -4.47 -35.19
C GLU A 140 -9.26 -5.46 -35.81
N ASP A 141 -9.61 -6.75 -35.75
CA ASP A 141 -8.77 -7.84 -36.23
C ASP A 141 -8.51 -7.57 -37.71
N ARG A 142 -7.35 -6.99 -38.02
CA ARG A 142 -6.97 -6.75 -39.41
C ARG A 142 -6.85 -8.13 -40.05
N PRO A 143 -7.62 -8.41 -41.12
CA PRO A 143 -7.43 -9.64 -41.87
C PRO A 143 -5.98 -9.65 -42.38
N SER A 144 -5.28 -10.73 -42.03
CA SER A 144 -3.92 -11.04 -42.47
C SER A 144 -3.87 -11.39 -43.95
#